data_AF-A0A6J5UPI9-F1
#
_entry.id   AF-A0A6J5UPI9-F1
#
_cell.length_a   1.000
_cell.length_b   1.000
_cell.length_c   1.000
_cell.angle_alpha   90.00
_cell.angle_beta   90.00
_cell.angle_gamma   90.00
#
_symmetry.space_group_name_H-M   'P 1'
#
loop_
_entity.id
_entity.type
_entity.pdbx_description
1 polymer ?
#
loop_
_entity_poly.entity_id
_entity_poly.type
_entity_poly.pdbx_seq_one_letter_code
_entity_poly.pdbx_strand_id
1 'polypeptide(L)'
;MISRSTKTLKNPIFFRLTHSTTIKNPSFSTLPSSSSSDIPKRLHHKDWLAPNEVLEVFTSLRDPNSVRTALDHYSKRKDYKPNEALYTLVVNKLAQARLFDTIDNVMARIKSESKCRLSDNFFRTVIKAYGNVGGLINKAVETLYDMPNYGFAGLL
;
A
#
# COMPACT_ATOMS: atom_id res chain seq x y z
N MET A 1 -30.17 -28.76 51.75
CA MET A 1 -30.50 -28.22 53.08
C MET A 1 -29.19 -27.94 53.81
N ILE A 2 -29.04 -26.72 54.37
CA ILE A 2 -28.13 -26.28 55.45
C ILE A 2 -26.63 -26.20 55.06
N SER A 3 -25.84 -25.17 55.40
CA SER A 3 -26.05 -23.78 55.83
C SER A 3 -24.68 -23.08 55.84
N ARG A 4 -24.76 -21.75 55.87
CA ARG A 4 -23.79 -20.66 55.73
C ARG A 4 -22.68 -20.62 56.82
N SER A 5 -21.60 -19.89 56.52
CA SER A 5 -21.26 -18.55 57.09
C SER A 5 -19.77 -18.38 57.45
N THR A 6 -19.01 -17.56 56.71
CA THR A 6 -18.52 -16.17 56.99
C THR A 6 -17.30 -16.01 57.92
N LYS A 7 -16.38 -15.12 57.50
CA LYS A 7 -15.55 -14.16 58.28
C LYS A 7 -14.53 -13.50 57.31
N THR A 8 -14.82 -12.36 56.66
CA THR A 8 -14.61 -10.95 57.05
C THR A 8 -13.17 -10.49 57.39
N LEU A 9 -12.71 -9.55 56.54
CA LEU A 9 -12.06 -8.25 56.83
C LEU A 9 -10.60 -8.21 57.31
N LYS A 10 -9.76 -7.46 56.57
CA LYS A 10 -9.20 -6.14 56.97
C LYS A 10 -8.37 -5.48 55.85
N ASN A 11 -8.92 -4.43 55.24
CA ASN A 11 -8.16 -3.24 54.85
C ASN A 11 -7.91 -2.41 56.13
N PRO A 12 -6.86 -1.57 56.23
CA PRO A 12 -7.00 -0.15 55.84
C PRO A 12 -5.65 0.49 55.35
N ILE A 13 -5.58 1.39 54.35
CA ILE A 13 -5.85 2.86 54.29
C ILE A 13 -4.57 3.74 54.25
N PHE A 14 -4.46 4.48 53.12
CA PHE A 14 -4.05 5.89 52.89
C PHE A 14 -2.61 6.38 53.17
N PHE A 15 -2.10 7.19 52.22
CA PHE A 15 -1.91 8.64 52.40
C PHE A 15 -2.08 9.43 51.08
N ARG A 16 -2.88 10.51 51.15
CA ARG A 16 -3.00 11.64 50.20
C ARG A 16 -1.82 12.62 50.44
N LEU A 17 -1.54 13.75 49.76
CA LEU A 17 -2.30 14.71 48.94
C LEU A 17 -1.32 15.70 48.24
N THR A 18 -1.69 16.17 47.04
CA THR A 18 -1.44 17.48 46.35
C THR A 18 -0.12 18.22 46.47
N HIS A 19 0.34 18.79 45.35
CA HIS A 19 0.56 20.25 45.20
C HIS A 19 0.28 20.67 43.74
N SER A 20 -0.43 21.80 43.59
CA SER A 20 -0.79 22.47 42.33
C SER A 20 0.13 23.66 42.07
N THR A 21 0.60 23.85 40.83
CA THR A 21 1.00 25.18 40.30
C THR A 21 0.90 25.24 38.78
N THR A 22 -0.11 26.00 38.33
CA THR A 22 -0.24 26.96 37.21
C THR A 22 0.71 26.96 35.99
N ILE A 23 0.11 26.64 34.83
CA ILE A 23 0.11 27.28 33.48
C ILE A 23 1.38 28.05 33.03
N LYS A 24 2.02 27.55 31.96
CA LYS A 24 2.40 28.31 30.74
C LYS A 24 2.40 27.40 29.49
N ASN A 25 1.37 27.53 28.66
CA ASN A 25 1.47 27.34 27.20
C ASN A 25 1.48 28.77 26.61
N PRO A 26 2.14 29.09 25.47
CA PRO A 26 1.92 28.35 24.23
C PRO A 26 3.18 28.19 23.35
N SER A 27 3.28 27.06 22.67
CA SER A 27 3.87 27.02 21.33
C SER A 27 3.19 25.89 20.58
N PHE A 28 2.42 26.28 19.57
CA PHE A 28 1.81 25.40 18.59
C PHE A 28 2.92 24.59 17.91
N SER A 29 3.10 23.34 18.31
CA SER A 29 3.71 22.33 17.45
C SER A 29 2.56 21.49 16.90
N THR A 30 2.20 21.83 15.68
CA THR A 30 1.23 21.17 14.81
C THR A 30 1.25 19.66 15.02
N LEU A 31 0.15 19.10 15.52
CA LEU A 31 -0.13 17.69 15.35
C LEU A 31 -0.10 17.38 13.84
N PRO A 32 0.62 16.36 13.37
CA PRO A 32 0.41 15.90 12.01
C PRO A 32 -1.00 15.33 11.96
N SER A 33 -1.89 16.10 11.34
CA SER A 33 -3.22 15.70 10.94
C SER A 33 -3.14 14.40 10.14
N SER A 34 -3.91 13.42 10.58
CA SER A 34 -4.32 12.28 9.77
C SER A 34 -4.78 12.72 8.38
N SER A 35 -4.33 12.00 7.35
CA SER A 35 -4.76 12.02 5.93
C SER A 35 -3.75 12.59 4.92
N SER A 36 -2.67 11.85 4.66
CA SER A 36 -2.16 11.75 3.29
C SER A 36 -1.30 10.51 3.18
N SER A 37 -1.57 9.71 2.16
CA SER A 37 -0.58 8.81 1.59
C SER A 37 0.70 9.61 1.32
N ASP A 38 1.68 9.53 2.21
CA ASP A 38 2.92 10.29 2.11
C ASP A 38 3.66 9.85 0.83
N ILE A 39 3.53 10.67 -0.21
CA ILE A 39 4.23 10.45 -1.47
C ILE A 39 5.73 10.55 -1.15
N PRO A 40 6.55 9.55 -1.55
CA PRO A 40 7.97 9.58 -1.28
C PRO A 40 8.59 10.90 -1.78
N LYS A 41 9.29 11.59 -0.89
CA LYS A 41 9.92 12.90 -1.17
C LYS A 41 10.71 12.91 -2.48
N ARG A 42 11.37 11.78 -2.82
CA ARG A 42 12.11 11.61 -4.08
C ARG A 42 11.27 11.81 -5.34
N LEU A 43 9.99 11.45 -5.32
CA LEU A 43 9.09 11.62 -6.48
C LEU A 43 8.73 13.09 -6.74
N HIS A 44 8.86 13.98 -5.74
CA HIS A 44 8.59 15.41 -5.89
C HIS A 44 9.74 16.22 -6.50
N HIS A 45 10.98 15.68 -6.48
CA HIS A 45 12.13 16.41 -6.99
C HIS A 45 12.10 16.45 -8.52
N LYS A 46 12.52 17.57 -9.11
CA LYS A 46 12.57 17.76 -10.57
C LYS A 46 13.67 16.95 -11.27
N ASP A 47 14.54 16.30 -10.50
CA ASP A 47 15.64 15.51 -11.02
C ASP A 47 15.12 14.23 -11.69
N TRP A 48 15.75 13.84 -12.79
CA TRP A 48 15.44 12.60 -13.50
C TRP A 48 15.69 11.41 -12.56
N LEU A 49 14.73 10.50 -12.43
CA LEU A 49 14.88 9.27 -11.67
C LEU A 49 15.22 8.11 -12.61
N ALA A 50 16.37 7.47 -12.37
CA ALA A 50 16.71 6.25 -13.07
C ALA A 50 15.74 5.11 -12.67
N PRO A 51 15.49 4.11 -13.54
CA PRO A 51 14.55 3.03 -13.25
C PRO A 51 14.82 2.29 -11.92
N ASN A 52 16.09 2.12 -11.55
CA ASN A 52 16.47 1.49 -10.28
C ASN A 52 16.09 2.35 -9.07
N GLU A 53 16.24 3.67 -9.17
CA GLU A 53 15.86 4.59 -8.09
C GLU A 53 14.35 4.64 -7.91
N VAL A 54 13.59 4.54 -9.01
CA VAL A 54 12.14 4.38 -8.94
C VAL A 54 11.81 3.07 -8.20
N LEU A 55 12.44 1.95 -8.54
CA LEU A 55 12.23 0.69 -7.84
C LEU A 55 12.57 0.77 -6.35
N GLU A 56 13.66 1.43 -5.97
CA GLU A 56 14.03 1.65 -4.57
C GLU A 56 12.97 2.45 -3.82
N VAL A 57 12.47 3.53 -4.43
CA VAL A 57 11.39 4.34 -3.87
C VAL A 57 10.16 3.48 -3.60
N PHE A 58 9.69 2.71 -4.58
CA PHE A 58 8.51 1.85 -4.41
C PHE A 58 8.77 0.70 -3.43
N THR A 59 9.99 0.18 -3.38
CA THR A 59 10.37 -0.87 -2.43
C THR A 59 10.25 -0.35 -0.98
N SER A 60 10.68 0.90 -0.75
CA SER A 60 10.63 1.56 0.57
C SER A 60 9.22 1.86 1.08
N LEU A 61 8.20 1.87 0.21
CA LEU A 61 6.81 2.10 0.59
C LEU A 61 6.26 0.95 1.43
N ARG A 62 5.92 1.26 2.70
CA ARG A 62 5.32 0.30 3.63
C ARG A 62 3.81 0.27 3.56
N ASP A 63 3.18 1.44 3.40
CA ASP A 63 1.73 1.54 3.25
C ASP A 63 1.31 1.18 1.81
N PRO A 64 0.47 0.15 1.62
CA PRO A 64 -0.05 -0.24 0.31
C PRO A 64 -0.88 0.85 -0.36
N ASN A 65 -1.60 1.70 0.40
CA ASN A 65 -2.38 2.79 -0.19
C ASN A 65 -1.48 3.87 -0.81
N SER A 66 -0.34 4.17 -0.18
CA SER A 66 0.69 5.03 -0.75
C SER A 66 1.29 4.51 -2.05
N VAL A 67 1.29 3.19 -2.31
CA VAL A 67 1.80 2.63 -3.58
C VAL A 67 1.01 3.16 -4.78
N ARG A 68 -0.32 3.23 -4.66
CA ARG A 68 -1.17 3.80 -5.72
C ARG A 68 -0.89 5.27 -5.93
N THR A 69 -0.88 6.05 -4.84
CA THR A 69 -0.62 7.51 -4.92
C THR A 69 0.76 7.80 -5.50
N ALA A 70 1.78 7.03 -5.12
CA ALA A 70 3.12 7.13 -5.68
C ALA A 70 3.14 6.83 -7.19
N LEU A 71 2.41 5.80 -7.64
CA LEU A 71 2.29 5.49 -9.07
C LEU A 71 1.57 6.59 -9.84
N ASP A 72 0.49 7.15 -9.29
CA ASP A 72 -0.25 8.27 -9.87
C ASP A 72 0.58 9.56 -9.93
N HIS A 73 1.51 9.74 -9.00
CA HIS A 73 2.46 10.85 -9.03
C HIS A 73 3.58 10.59 -10.04
N TYR A 74 4.14 9.38 -10.07
CA TYR A 74 5.19 8.99 -11.01
C TYR A 74 4.72 9.10 -12.47
N SER A 75 3.47 8.73 -12.77
CA SER A 75 2.90 8.81 -14.12
C SER A 75 2.79 10.22 -14.69
N LYS A 76 2.77 11.25 -13.84
CA LYS A 76 2.70 12.68 -14.24
C LYS A 76 4.06 13.29 -14.54
N ARG A 77 5.15 12.58 -14.26
CA ARG A 77 6.50 13.10 -14.48
C ARG A 77 6.92 13.00 -15.95
N LYS A 78 7.82 13.90 -16.37
CA LYS A 78 8.33 13.94 -17.75
C LYS A 78 9.21 12.74 -18.11
N ASP A 79 9.91 12.20 -17.13
CA ASP A 79 10.80 11.04 -17.21
C ASP A 79 10.04 9.71 -16.99
N TYR A 80 8.71 9.74 -17.00
CA TYR A 80 7.88 8.56 -16.74
C TYR A 80 8.11 7.47 -17.80
N LYS A 81 8.87 6.46 -17.40
CA LYS A 81 9.16 5.26 -18.18
C LYS A 81 9.00 4.03 -17.26
N PRO A 82 7.77 3.53 -17.08
CA PRO A 82 7.53 2.35 -16.26
C PRO A 82 8.13 1.11 -16.95
N ASN A 83 8.46 0.09 -16.16
CA ASN A 83 8.94 -1.18 -16.65
C ASN A 83 8.21 -2.34 -15.94
N GLU A 84 8.40 -3.56 -16.45
CA GLU A 84 7.78 -4.75 -15.88
C GLU A 84 8.13 -4.95 -14.39
N ALA A 85 9.38 -4.66 -14.00
CA ALA A 85 9.83 -4.80 -12.62
C ALA A 85 9.02 -3.90 -11.67
N LEU A 86 8.76 -2.65 -12.05
CA LEU A 86 7.97 -1.71 -11.27
C LEU A 86 6.53 -2.21 -11.12
N TYR A 87 5.90 -2.63 -12.22
CA TYR A 87 4.53 -3.13 -12.17
C TYR A 87 4.42 -4.43 -11.36
N THR A 88 5.38 -5.35 -11.50
CA THR A 88 5.46 -6.58 -10.70
C THR A 88 5.53 -6.26 -9.21
N LEU A 89 6.37 -5.30 -8.83
CA LEU A 89 6.51 -4.85 -7.43
C LEU A 89 5.21 -4.25 -6.90
N VAL A 90 4.57 -3.37 -7.67
CA VAL A 90 3.30 -2.73 -7.33
C VAL A 90 2.20 -3.78 -7.12
N VAL A 91 2.02 -4.69 -8.08
CA VAL A 91 1.01 -5.76 -8.00
C VAL A 91 1.24 -6.63 -6.77
N ASN A 92 2.47 -7.04 -6.49
CA ASN A 92 2.78 -7.85 -5.30
C ASN A 92 2.44 -7.13 -3.99
N LYS A 93 2.81 -5.85 -3.85
CA LYS A 93 2.49 -5.06 -2.65
C LYS A 93 0.98 -4.91 -2.45
N LEU A 94 0.24 -4.61 -3.52
CA LEU A 94 -1.21 -4.48 -3.47
C LEU A 94 -1.91 -5.82 -3.17
N ALA A 95 -1.40 -6.92 -3.72
CA ALA A 95 -1.95 -8.25 -3.50
C ALA A 95 -1.79 -8.68 -2.04
N GLN A 96 -0.61 -8.46 -1.44
CA GLN A 96 -0.37 -8.72 -0.01
C GLN A 96 -1.32 -7.91 0.89
N ALA A 97 -1.68 -6.70 0.45
CA ALA A 97 -2.64 -5.83 1.12
C ALA A 97 -4.11 -6.12 0.79
N ARG A 98 -4.38 -7.12 -0.07
CA ARG A 98 -5.72 -7.47 -0.57
C ARG A 98 -6.45 -6.30 -1.26
N LEU A 99 -5.72 -5.37 -1.87
CA LEU A 99 -6.27 -4.22 -2.60
C LEU A 99 -6.52 -4.57 -4.08
N PHE A 100 -7.36 -5.57 -4.34
CA PHE A 100 -7.58 -6.11 -5.70
C PHE A 100 -8.19 -5.10 -6.67
N ASP A 101 -9.09 -4.23 -6.20
CA ASP A 101 -9.63 -3.14 -7.04
C ASP A 101 -8.53 -2.18 -7.52
N THR A 102 -7.47 -2.02 -6.72
CA THR A 102 -6.32 -1.20 -7.12
C THR A 102 -5.45 -1.94 -8.14
N ILE A 103 -5.35 -3.27 -8.06
CA ILE A 103 -4.68 -4.08 -9.09
C ILE A 103 -5.43 -3.98 -10.42
N ASP A 104 -6.77 -4.02 -10.41
CA ASP A 104 -7.60 -3.84 -11.61
C ASP A 104 -7.29 -2.49 -12.30
N ASN A 105 -7.17 -1.42 -11.50
CA ASN A 105 -6.79 -0.10 -12.01
C ASN A 105 -5.37 -0.06 -12.60
N VAL A 106 -4.42 -0.78 -11.99
CA VAL A 106 -3.05 -0.89 -12.51
C VAL A 106 -3.04 -1.64 -13.84
N MET A 107 -3.77 -2.76 -13.95
CA MET A 107 -3.88 -3.53 -15.19
C MET A 107 -4.52 -2.70 -16.31
N ALA A 108 -5.61 -1.97 -16.01
CA ALA A 108 -6.24 -1.06 -16.95
C ALA A 108 -5.28 0.05 -17.43
N ARG A 109 -4.45 0.59 -16.52
CA ARG A 109 -3.40 1.56 -16.85
C ARG A 109 -2.34 0.97 -17.78
N ILE A 110 -1.85 -0.24 -17.52
CA ILE A 110 -0.84 -0.87 -18.37
C ILE A 110 -1.38 -1.06 -19.79
N LYS A 111 -2.64 -1.52 -19.90
CA LYS A 111 -3.32 -1.73 -21.18
C LYS A 111 -3.51 -0.44 -21.96
N SER A 112 -3.87 0.66 -21.28
CA SER A 112 -4.12 1.95 -21.95
C SER A 112 -2.84 2.69 -22.32
N GLU A 113 -1.81 2.63 -21.48
CA GLU A 113 -0.55 3.33 -21.72
C GLU A 113 0.35 2.59 -22.71
N SER A 114 0.34 1.25 -22.70
CA SER A 114 1.15 0.38 -23.56
C SER A 114 2.65 0.77 -23.60
N LYS A 115 3.18 1.23 -22.47
CA LYS A 115 4.55 1.79 -22.35
C LYS A 115 5.65 0.76 -22.09
N CYS A 116 5.29 -0.47 -21.73
CA CYS A 116 6.26 -1.53 -21.48
C CYS A 116 5.75 -2.88 -21.96
N ARG A 117 6.67 -3.72 -22.44
CA ARG A 117 6.39 -5.12 -22.75
C ARG A 117 6.27 -5.91 -21.45
N LEU A 118 5.28 -6.78 -21.38
CA LEU A 118 5.04 -7.67 -20.25
C LEU A 118 5.36 -9.11 -20.64
N SER A 119 6.11 -9.80 -19.78
CA SER A 119 6.41 -11.22 -19.92
C SER A 119 5.31 -12.12 -19.36
N ASP A 120 5.32 -13.40 -19.75
CA ASP A 120 4.47 -14.42 -19.13
C ASP A 120 4.64 -14.49 -17.61
N ASN A 121 5.85 -14.18 -17.09
CA ASN A 121 6.13 -14.18 -15.67
C ASN A 121 5.38 -13.06 -14.93
N PHE A 122 5.24 -11.89 -15.57
CA PHE A 122 4.38 -10.83 -15.04
C PHE A 122 2.93 -11.31 -14.90
N PHE A 123 2.36 -11.90 -15.95
CA PHE A 123 0.98 -12.39 -15.90
C PHE A 123 0.79 -13.53 -14.90
N ARG A 124 1.76 -14.45 -14.77
CA ARG A 124 1.76 -15.45 -13.68
C ARG A 124 1.67 -14.81 -12.30
N THR A 125 2.35 -13.68 -12.09
CA THR A 125 2.30 -12.93 -10.83
C THR A 125 0.89 -12.37 -10.58
N VAL A 126 0.26 -11.77 -11.60
CA VAL A 126 -1.11 -11.23 -11.51
C VAL A 126 -2.14 -12.34 -11.27
N ILE A 127 -2.06 -13.44 -12.02
CA ILE A 127 -2.94 -14.62 -11.87
C ILE A 127 -2.80 -15.21 -10.46
N LYS A 128 -1.56 -15.32 -9.94
CA LYS A 128 -1.32 -15.76 -8.57
C LYS A 128 -1.89 -14.78 -7.54
N ALA A 129 -1.79 -13.47 -7.76
CA ALA A 129 -2.38 -12.46 -6.90
C ALA A 129 -3.91 -12.63 -6.80
N TYR A 130 -4.62 -12.70 -7.92
CA TYR A 130 -6.08 -12.90 -7.92
C TYR A 130 -6.47 -14.27 -7.38
N GLY A 131 -5.90 -15.35 -7.89
CA GLY A 131 -6.32 -16.71 -7.56
C GLY A 131 -5.89 -17.14 -6.16
N ASN A 132 -4.59 -17.11 -5.87
CA ASN A 132 -4.07 -17.67 -4.61
C ASN A 132 -4.22 -16.71 -3.43
N VAL A 133 -3.95 -15.41 -3.62
CA VAL A 133 -4.04 -14.45 -2.50
C VAL A 133 -5.47 -13.95 -2.29
N GLY A 134 -6.20 -13.71 -3.38
CA GLY A 134 -7.56 -13.19 -3.34
C GLY A 134 -8.68 -14.22 -3.33
N GLY A 135 -8.44 -15.45 -3.79
CA GLY A 135 -9.51 -16.42 -4.03
C GLY A 135 -10.41 -16.05 -5.22
N LEU A 136 -9.99 -15.09 -6.05
CA LEU A 136 -10.74 -14.53 -7.17
C LEU A 136 -10.48 -15.33 -8.45
N ILE A 137 -10.96 -16.58 -8.50
CA ILE A 137 -10.66 -17.51 -9.58
C ILE A 137 -11.11 -16.97 -10.95
N ASN A 138 -12.29 -16.37 -11.03
CA ASN A 138 -12.80 -15.79 -12.28
C ASN A 138 -11.86 -14.70 -12.81
N LYS A 139 -11.36 -13.81 -11.94
CA LYS A 139 -10.41 -12.76 -12.32
C LYS A 139 -9.07 -13.33 -12.79
N ALA A 140 -8.60 -14.39 -12.15
CA ALA A 140 -7.38 -15.09 -12.57
C ALA A 140 -7.53 -15.70 -13.98
N VAL A 141 -8.68 -16.33 -14.26
CA VAL A 141 -9.02 -16.89 -15.57
C VAL A 141 -9.20 -15.79 -16.62
N GLU A 142 -9.94 -14.73 -16.31
CA GLU A 142 -10.09 -13.54 -17.17
C GLU A 142 -8.73 -12.95 -17.54
N THR A 143 -7.82 -12.81 -16.56
CA THR A 143 -6.47 -12.30 -16.80
C THR A 143 -5.71 -13.18 -17.79
N LEU A 144 -5.79 -14.51 -17.65
CA LEU A 144 -5.13 -15.46 -18.56
C LEU A 144 -5.64 -15.31 -20.01
N TYR A 145 -6.96 -15.20 -20.19
CA TYR A 145 -7.56 -15.03 -21.51
C TYR A 145 -7.32 -13.63 -22.11
N ASP A 146 -7.16 -12.60 -21.27
CA ASP A 146 -6.91 -11.23 -21.72
C ASP A 146 -5.43 -10.96 -22.04
N MET A 147 -4.49 -11.88 -21.69
CA MET A 147 -3.04 -11.74 -21.95
C MET A 147 -2.69 -11.27 -23.39
N PRO A 148 -3.30 -11.81 -24.47
CA PRO A 148 -3.00 -11.37 -25.84
C PRO A 148 -3.24 -9.88 -26.08
N ASN A 149 -4.18 -9.28 -25.34
CA ASN A 149 -4.61 -7.89 -25.51
C ASN A 149 -3.68 -6.86 -24.84
N TYR A 150 -2.64 -7.29 -24.13
CA TYR A 150 -1.65 -6.41 -23.47
C TYR A 150 -0.42 -6.11 -24.32
N GLY A 151 -0.47 -6.43 -25.63
CA GLY A 151 0.59 -6.07 -26.57
C GLY A 151 1.55 -7.21 -26.91
N PHE A 152 1.01 -8.36 -27.34
CA PHE A 152 1.76 -9.21 -28.25
C PHE A 152 1.98 -8.43 -29.57
N ALA A 153 3.10 -7.69 -29.65
CA ALA A 153 3.65 -7.26 -30.93
C ALA A 153 4.21 -8.51 -31.63
N GLY A 154 3.33 -9.27 -32.26
CA GLY A 154 3.67 -10.43 -33.07
C GLY A 154 2.48 -10.78 -33.95
N LEU A 155 2.65 -10.50 -35.25
CA LEU A 155 1.73 -10.72 -36.39
C LEU A 155 0.85 -9.51 -36.78
N LEU A 156 1.50 -8.51 -37.38
CA LEU A 156 1.10 -7.96 -38.68
C LEU A 156 2.35 -7.83 -39.55
#